data_AF-A0A9E1AAD5-F1
#
_entry.id   AF-A0A9E1AAD5-F1
#
_cell.length_a   1.000
_cell.length_b   1.000
_cell.length_c   1.000
_cell.angle_alpha   90.00
_cell.angle_beta   90.00
_cell.angle_gamma   90.00
#
_symmetry.space_group_name_H-M   'P 1'
#
loop_
_entity.id
_entity.type
_entity.pdbx_description
1 polymer ?
#
loop_
_entity_poly.entity_id
_entity_poly.type
_entity_poly.pdbx_seq_one_letter_code
_entity_poly.pdbx_strand_id
1 'polypeptide(L)' 'MHFKICSPAEKRRPYGRPCGRCSLCGCELLRGERGWYLNGQSVCADCFPAFARAELAPCETVFGMEGEA' A
#
# COMPACT_ATOMS: atom_id res chain seq x y z
N MET A 1 1.70 -13.03 19.85
CA MET A 1 1.11 -12.52 18.60
C MET A 1 2.06 -11.48 18.05
N HIS A 2 2.82 -11.81 16.99
CA HIS A 2 3.76 -10.86 16.38
C HIS A 2 2.97 -9.87 15.52
N PHE A 3 2.65 -8.69 16.07
CA PHE A 3 2.23 -7.57 15.27
C PHE A 3 3.42 -7.13 14.42
N LYS A 4 3.40 -7.50 13.13
CA LYS A 4 4.29 -6.92 12.12
C LYS A 4 3.92 -5.44 12.03
N ILE A 5 4.56 -4.63 12.86
CA ILE A 5 4.52 -3.18 12.76
C ILE A 5 5.19 -2.87 11.41
N CYS A 6 4.39 -2.57 10.38
CA CYS A 6 4.91 -1.92 9.17
C CYS A 6 5.75 -0.73 9.64
N SER A 7 6.96 -0.59 9.10
CA SER A 7 8.01 0.31 9.60
C SER A 7 7.42 1.62 10.12
N PRO A 8 7.78 2.01 11.36
CA PRO A 8 7.04 2.98 12.11
C PRO A 8 6.85 4.26 11.31
N ALA A 9 5.64 4.76 11.43
CA ALA A 9 5.26 6.14 11.59
C ALA A 9 6.27 7.08 12.32
N GLU A 10 7.59 7.01 12.10
CA GLU A 10 8.62 7.80 12.83
C GLU A 10 8.45 9.33 12.64
N LYS A 11 7.61 9.75 11.69
CA LYS A 11 7.24 11.16 11.46
C LYS A 11 5.74 11.43 11.60
N ARG A 12 4.94 10.47 12.06
CA ARG A 12 3.47 10.60 12.06
C ARG A 12 3.01 10.96 13.45
N ARG A 13 2.44 12.16 13.52
CA ARG A 13 2.01 12.86 14.73
C ARG A 13 1.05 11.95 15.50
N PRO A 14 1.28 11.67 16.80
CA PRO A 14 0.53 10.66 17.57
C PRO A 14 -0.95 11.01 17.85
N TYR A 15 -1.48 12.07 17.25
CA TYR A 15 -2.84 12.58 17.50
C TYR A 15 -3.82 12.39 16.33
N GLY A 16 -3.43 11.66 15.28
CA GLY A 16 -4.36 11.33 14.20
C GLY A 16 -5.40 10.33 14.68
N ARG A 17 -6.70 10.64 14.55
CA ARG A 17 -7.76 9.65 14.75
C ARG A 17 -7.57 8.49 13.74
N PRO A 18 -7.67 7.21 14.14
CA PRO A 18 -7.73 6.12 13.18
C PRO A 18 -8.95 6.32 12.28
N CYS A 19 -8.73 6.24 10.96
CA CYS A 19 -9.73 6.51 9.93
C CYS A 19 -10.00 5.29 9.04
N GLY A 20 -9.11 4.30 9.06
CA GLY A 20 -9.26 3.06 8.31
C GLY A 20 -8.22 2.04 8.73
N ARG A 21 -8.23 0.87 8.11
CA ARG A 21 -7.27 -0.20 8.40
C ARG A 21 -6.86 -0.89 7.12
N CYS A 22 -5.55 -1.02 6.92
CA CYS A 22 -5.00 -1.67 5.75
C CYS A 22 -5.54 -3.10 5.63
N SER A 23 -6.12 -3.43 4.48
CA SER A 23 -6.67 -4.75 4.18
C SER A 23 -5.59 -5.82 4.01
N LEU A 24 -4.33 -5.43 3.77
CA LEU A 24 -3.20 -6.34 3.57
C LEU A 24 -2.48 -6.67 4.88
N CYS A 25 -1.98 -5.67 5.59
CA CYS A 25 -1.22 -5.87 6.83
C CYS A 25 -2.04 -5.71 8.12
N GLY A 26 -3.26 -5.16 8.03
CA GLY A 26 -4.07 -4.85 9.21
C GLY A 26 -3.63 -3.60 9.98
N CYS A 27 -2.66 -2.81 9.48
CA CYS A 27 -2.24 -1.58 10.14
C CYS A 27 -3.32 -0.49 10.09
N GLU A 28 -3.48 0.25 11.18
CA GLU A 28 -4.39 1.40 11.23
C GLU A 28 -3.86 2.55 10.37
N LEU A 29 -4.73 3.12 9.55
CA LEU A 29 -4.48 4.32 8.75
C LEU A 29 -5.00 5.52 9.55
N LEU A 30 -4.10 6.42 9.95
CA LEU A 30 -4.50 7.63 10.68
C LEU A 30 -5.02 8.72 9.73
N ARG A 31 -5.93 9.54 10.24
CA ARG A 31 -6.48 10.68 9.51
C ARG A 31 -5.37 11.70 9.21
N GLY A 32 -5.18 12.01 7.92
CA GLY A 32 -4.10 12.89 7.45
C GLY A 32 -2.83 12.15 7.01
N GLU A 33 -2.80 10.82 7.13
CA GLU A 33 -1.77 10.02 6.46
C GLU A 33 -2.10 9.76 4.98
N ARG A 34 -1.05 9.57 4.19
CA ARG A 34 -1.17 9.07 2.83
C ARG A 34 -1.54 7.59 2.88
N GLY A 35 -2.78 7.29 2.47
CA GLY A 35 -3.30 5.95 2.25
C GLY A 35 -3.93 5.86 0.87
N TRP A 36 -4.05 4.64 0.36
CA TRP A 36 -4.68 4.35 -0.92
C TRP A 36 -5.96 3.56 -0.66
N TYR A 37 -7.01 3.88 -1.42
CA TYR A 37 -8.27 3.16 -1.41
C TYR A 37 -8.64 2.81 -2.85
N LEU A 38 -8.72 1.53 -3.16
CA LEU A 38 -9.06 1.03 -4.49
C LEU A 38 -9.86 -0.26 -4.34
N ASN A 39 -10.93 -0.43 -5.13
CA ASN A 39 -11.73 -1.66 -5.16
C ASN A 39 -12.23 -2.14 -3.77
N GLY A 40 -12.52 -1.20 -2.85
CA GLY A 40 -12.95 -1.55 -1.49
C GLY A 40 -11.83 -1.92 -0.52
N GLN A 41 -10.58 -1.97 -0.99
CA GLN A 41 -9.41 -2.26 -0.17
C GLN A 41 -8.69 -0.96 0.19
N SER A 42 -8.32 -0.82 1.46
CA SER A 42 -7.47 0.29 1.91
C SER A 42 -6.06 -0.20 2.16
N VAL A 43 -5.05 0.56 1.74
CA VAL A 43 -3.66 0.11 1.73
C VAL A 43 -2.74 1.20 2.27
N CYS A 44 -1.82 0.82 3.15
CA CYS A 44 -0.79 1.71 3.68
C CYS A 44 0.34 1.91 2.67
N ALA A 45 1.18 2.93 2.87
CA ALA A 45 2.30 3.24 1.97
C ALA A 45 3.28 2.08 1.77
N ASP A 46 3.43 1.22 2.77
CA ASP A 46 4.35 0.07 2.74
C ASP A 46 3.78 -1.10 1.91
N CYS A 47 2.48 -1.35 2.03
CA CYS A 47 1.78 -2.39 1.27
C CYS A 47 1.35 -1.91 -0.13
N PHE A 48 1.38 -0.59 -0.38
CA PHE A 48 1.01 0.01 -1.65
C PHE A 48 1.78 -0.54 -2.86
N PRO A 49 3.12 -0.66 -2.87
CA PRO A 49 3.84 -1.19 -4.03
C PRO A 49 3.45 -2.62 -4.39
N ALA A 50 3.21 -3.48 -3.40
CA ALA A 50 2.75 -4.85 -3.65
C ALA A 50 1.31 -4.87 -4.19
N PHE A 51 0.44 -4.06 -3.62
CA PHE A 51 -0.94 -3.92 -4.07
C PHE A 51 -1.03 -3.33 -5.49
N ALA A 52 -0.32 -2.23 -5.74
CA ALA A 52 -0.28 -1.58 -7.04
C ALA A 52 0.24 -2.52 -8.12
N ARG A 53 1.26 -3.34 -7.82
CA ARG A 53 1.75 -4.37 -8.75
C ARG A 53 0.69 -5.43 -9.04
N ALA A 54 -0.06 -5.90 -8.05
CA ALA A 54 -1.12 -6.87 -8.28
C ALA A 54 -2.26 -6.30 -9.15
N GLU A 55 -2.68 -5.06 -8.88
CA GLU A 55 -3.75 -4.40 -9.63
C GLU A 55 -3.30 -3.95 -11.03
N LEU A 56 -2.03 -3.59 -11.18
CA LEU A 56 -1.43 -3.20 -12.46
C LEU A 56 -0.85 -4.40 -13.22
N ALA A 57 -0.77 -5.60 -12.64
CA ALA A 57 -0.37 -6.82 -13.33
C ALA A 57 -1.11 -7.04 -14.65
N PRO A 58 -2.45 -6.86 -14.76
CA PRO A 58 -3.14 -6.95 -16.05
C PRO A 58 -2.75 -5.86 -17.05
N CYS A 59 -2.18 -4.75 -16.59
CA CYS A 59 -1.67 -3.66 -17.42
C CYS A 59 -0.14 -3.73 -17.58
N GLU A 60 0.51 -4.77 -17.05
CA GLU A 60 1.96 -4.96 -17.17
C GLU A 60 2.28 -5.28 -18.64
N THR A 61 2.95 -4.34 -19.29
CA THR A 61 3.40 -4.48 -20.67
C THR A 61 4.90 -4.29 -20.68
N VAL A 62 5.61 -5.27 -21.22
CA VAL A 62 7.06 -5.17 -21.44
C VAL A 62 7.26 -4.41 -22.76
N PHE A 63 7.62 -3.14 -22.67
CA PHE A 63 8.00 -2.34 -23.83
C PHE A 63 9.48 -2.57 -24.16
N GLY A 64 9.78 -2.86 -25.43
CA GLY A 64 11.16 -2.98 -25.92
C GLY A 64 11.71 -4.40 -26.03
N MET A 65 10.89 -5.41 -26.34
CA MET A 65 11.41 -6.68 -26.86
C MET A 65 11.76 -6.54 -28.36
N GLU A 66 12.62 -5.58 -28.68
CA GLU A 66 13.27 -5.46 -29.99
C GLU A 66 14.52 -6.33 -29.95
N GLY A 67 14.38 -7.61 -30.29
CA GLY A 67 15.51 -8.52 -30.35
C GLY A 67 15.12 -9.99 -30.43
N GLU A 68 14.63 -10.42 -31.60
CA GLU A 68 15.08 -11.63 -32.31
C GLU A 68 14.29 -11.76 -33.63
N ALA A 69 14.78 -11.13 -34.70
CA ALA A 69 14.64 -11.56 -36.10
C ALA A 69 15.51 -10.67 -37.02
#